data_AF-A0A176RUC1-F1
#
_entry.id   AF-A0A176RUC1-F1
#
_cell.length_a   1.000
_cell.length_b   1.000
_cell.length_c   1.000
_cell.angle_alpha   90.00
_cell.angle_beta   90.00
_cell.angle_gamma   90.00
#
_symmetry.space_group_name_H-M   'P 1'
#
loop_
_entity.id
_entity.type
_entity.pdbx_description
1 polymer ?
#
loop_
_entity_poly.entity_id
_entity_poly.type
_entity_poly.pdbx_seq_one_letter_code
_entity_poly.pdbx_strand_id
1 'polypeptide(L)'
;MQNASEHAGALAITDARLLLLPVRSLTGHFKWVTCPAVLQRWQADCRRLGLPDGNDFSVTNLIENNKALVSQTLNEQDIFLEEFRFKTQPRPEIDKVIRSVAKLMGREGNEIDKALKSQLTVVNDNMFAHLARYATPVNAHIAIENETKTVKPGALWYEETLPADTLLYTGLVAQNSRKDGNKKADDVLKHVVDELFSDEHPYLQLGGNETVGMGWCCVKVLHRGN
;
A
#
# COMPACT_ATOMS: atom_id res chain seq x y z
N MET A 1 16.03 -6.69 -24.85
CA MET A 1 17.18 -6.58 -23.93
C MET A 1 18.33 -7.42 -24.50
N GLN A 2 19.31 -6.82 -25.19
CA GLN A 2 20.38 -7.58 -25.87
C GLN A 2 21.73 -7.61 -25.14
N ASN A 3 21.90 -6.85 -24.05
CA ASN A 3 23.19 -6.72 -23.33
C ASN A 3 23.06 -6.97 -21.81
N ALA A 4 22.05 -7.72 -21.36
CA ALA A 4 21.79 -7.92 -19.93
C ALA A 4 22.94 -8.63 -19.19
N SER A 5 23.83 -9.32 -19.91
CA SER A 5 25.02 -9.99 -19.38
C SER A 5 26.24 -9.08 -19.19
N GLU A 6 26.25 -7.86 -19.74
CA GLU A 6 27.44 -6.99 -19.72
C GLU A 6 27.63 -6.32 -18.35
N HIS A 7 26.55 -5.83 -17.74
CA HIS A 7 26.59 -5.11 -16.48
C HIS A 7 25.31 -5.31 -15.67
N ALA A 8 25.40 -5.22 -14.33
CA ALA A 8 24.20 -5.20 -13.49
C ALA A 8 23.48 -3.83 -13.56
N GLY A 9 22.18 -3.83 -13.28
CA GLY A 9 21.38 -2.61 -13.17
C GLY A 9 21.87 -1.65 -12.09
N ALA A 10 21.70 -0.36 -12.33
CA ALA A 10 22.11 0.72 -11.43
C ALA A 10 21.06 1.07 -10.36
N LEU A 11 19.86 0.47 -10.44
CA LEU A 11 18.75 0.72 -9.53
C LEU A 11 18.37 -0.59 -8.82
N ALA A 12 18.36 -0.57 -7.50
CA ALA A 12 17.78 -1.59 -6.66
C ALA A 12 16.40 -1.15 -6.19
N ILE A 13 15.40 -2.02 -6.41
CA ILE A 13 14.01 -1.82 -6.00
C ILE A 13 13.71 -2.86 -4.92
N THR A 14 13.20 -2.45 -3.77
CA THR A 14 12.78 -3.40 -2.74
C THR A 14 11.39 -3.96 -3.04
N ASP A 15 11.00 -5.03 -2.35
CA ASP A 15 9.62 -5.51 -2.39
C ASP A 15 8.62 -4.37 -2.13
N ALA A 16 7.49 -4.40 -2.84
CA ALA A 16 6.34 -3.55 -2.56
C ALA A 16 5.61 -4.12 -1.34
N ARG A 17 5.72 -3.44 -0.20
CA ARG A 17 5.17 -3.89 1.08
C ARG A 17 3.83 -3.23 1.37
N LEU A 18 2.89 -4.02 1.88
CA LEU A 18 1.58 -3.54 2.34
C LEU A 18 1.74 -2.62 3.54
N LEU A 19 1.18 -1.41 3.44
CA LEU A 19 1.13 -0.43 4.54
C LEU A 19 -0.29 -0.23 5.05
N LEU A 20 -1.26 -0.05 4.15
CA LEU A 20 -2.68 0.07 4.47
C LEU A 20 -3.51 -0.89 3.62
N LEU A 21 -4.30 -1.75 4.26
CA LEU A 21 -5.25 -2.63 3.61
C LEU A 21 -6.67 -2.06 3.74
N PRO A 22 -7.38 -1.77 2.65
CA PRO A 22 -8.79 -1.42 2.70
C PRO A 22 -9.61 -2.66 3.03
N VAL A 23 -10.34 -2.60 4.14
CA VAL A 23 -11.20 -3.69 4.63
C VAL A 23 -12.64 -3.18 4.72
N ARG A 24 -13.60 -3.98 4.26
CA ARG A 24 -15.02 -3.62 4.29
C ARG A 24 -15.45 -3.37 5.73
N SER A 25 -16.24 -2.32 5.93
CA SER A 25 -16.78 -1.96 7.23
C SER A 25 -18.31 -1.96 7.20
N LEU A 26 -18.98 -2.53 8.19
CA LEU A 26 -20.45 -2.45 8.28
C LEU A 26 -20.96 -1.12 8.88
N THR A 27 -20.04 -0.33 9.44
CA THR A 27 -20.29 0.99 10.05
C THR A 27 -19.78 2.15 9.19
N GLY A 28 -19.64 1.94 7.88
CA GLY A 28 -19.10 2.93 6.94
C GLY A 28 -18.86 2.30 5.56
N HIS A 29 -18.09 2.96 4.69
CA HIS A 29 -17.73 2.37 3.38
C HIS A 29 -16.66 1.27 3.54
N PHE A 30 -15.48 1.66 4.02
CA PHE A 30 -14.37 0.77 4.35
C PHE A 30 -13.48 1.45 5.40
N LYS A 31 -12.51 0.71 5.93
CA LYS A 31 -11.43 1.25 6.77
C LYS A 31 -10.08 0.90 6.16
N TRP A 32 -9.13 1.83 6.20
CA TRP A 32 -7.72 1.51 5.97
C TRP A 32 -7.15 0.89 7.23
N VAL A 33 -6.89 -0.41 7.18
CA VAL A 33 -6.42 -1.18 8.31
C VAL A 33 -4.91 -1.36 8.23
N THR A 34 -4.23 -1.23 9.36
CA THR A 34 -2.82 -1.54 9.55
C THR A 34 -2.58 -2.08 10.96
N CYS A 35 -1.34 -2.41 11.30
CA CYS A 35 -0.97 -2.89 12.62
C CYS A 35 0.42 -2.40 13.07
N PRO A 36 0.75 -2.50 14.38
CA PRO A 36 2.04 -2.10 14.90
C PRO A 36 3.24 -2.72 14.17
N ALA A 37 3.20 -4.01 13.82
CA ALA A 37 4.30 -4.67 13.11
C ALA A 37 4.55 -4.10 11.69
N VAL A 38 3.48 -3.80 10.95
CA VAL A 38 3.57 -3.17 9.61
C VAL A 38 4.15 -1.76 9.72
N LEU A 39 3.65 -0.98 10.68
CA LEU A 39 4.16 0.36 10.94
C LEU A 39 5.64 0.32 11.32
N GLN A 40 6.05 -0.52 12.28
CA GLN A 40 7.45 -0.69 12.68
C GLN A 40 8.36 -1.13 11.53
N ARG A 41 7.86 -1.97 10.61
CA ARG A 41 8.60 -2.36 9.40
C ARG A 41 8.87 -1.14 8.53
N TRP A 42 7.83 -0.34 8.27
CA TRP A 42 7.96 0.88 7.50
C TRP A 42 8.94 1.87 8.17
N GLN A 43 8.89 2.03 9.49
CA GLN A 43 9.86 2.84 10.23
C GLN A 43 11.30 2.33 10.08
N ALA A 44 11.51 1.01 10.10
CA ALA A 44 12.83 0.42 9.89
C ALA A 44 13.35 0.67 8.47
N ASP A 45 12.48 0.60 7.45
CA ASP A 45 12.86 0.89 6.07
C ASP A 45 13.14 2.39 5.86
N CYS A 46 12.33 3.29 6.42
CA CYS A 46 12.61 4.73 6.43
C CYS A 46 13.98 5.02 7.06
N ARG A 47 14.28 4.45 8.23
CA ARG A 47 15.60 4.61 8.87
C ARG A 47 16.74 4.07 8.01
N ARG A 48 16.55 2.93 7.36
CA ARG A 48 17.54 2.34 6.44
C ARG A 48 17.81 3.25 5.24
N LEU A 49 16.79 3.95 4.76
CA LEU A 49 16.87 4.90 3.64
C LEU A 49 17.23 6.33 4.09
N GLY A 50 17.43 6.58 5.39
CA GLY A 50 17.70 7.93 5.91
C GLY A 50 16.52 8.89 5.84
N LEU A 51 15.28 8.39 5.71
CA LEU A 51 14.07 9.20 5.57
C LEU A 51 13.43 9.50 6.94
N PRO A 52 13.04 10.76 7.21
CA PRO A 52 12.49 11.14 8.51
C PRO A 52 11.02 10.75 8.73
N ASP A 53 10.28 10.43 7.67
CA ASP A 53 8.81 10.29 7.69
C ASP A 53 8.30 9.15 8.57
N GLY A 54 9.12 8.10 8.79
CA GLY A 54 8.77 7.02 9.71
C GLY A 54 9.03 7.35 11.19
N ASN A 55 9.67 8.46 11.53
CA ASN A 55 10.30 8.60 12.85
C ASN A 55 9.50 9.42 13.89
N ASP A 56 8.40 10.09 13.52
CA ASP A 56 7.65 10.99 14.44
C ASP A 56 6.56 10.27 15.26
N PHE A 57 6.37 8.96 15.12
CA PHE A 57 5.30 8.25 15.83
C PHE A 57 5.78 6.96 16.51
N SER A 58 5.06 6.57 17.55
CA SER A 58 5.24 5.30 18.25
C SER A 58 3.87 4.78 18.62
N VAL A 59 3.50 3.63 18.07
CA VAL A 59 2.22 2.97 18.35
C VAL A 59 2.48 1.80 19.28
N THR A 60 1.63 1.64 20.30
CA THR A 60 1.72 0.51 21.23
C THR A 60 1.45 -0.83 20.53
N ASN A 61 2.19 -1.87 20.91
CA ASN A 61 1.92 -3.25 20.47
C ASN A 61 0.81 -3.91 21.30
N LEU A 62 0.40 -3.30 22.42
CA LEU A 62 -0.59 -3.84 23.34
C LEU A 62 -1.98 -3.37 22.93
N ILE A 63 -2.50 -3.96 21.85
CA ILE A 63 -3.87 -3.76 21.37
C ILE A 63 -4.60 -5.09 21.55
N GLU A 64 -5.73 -5.10 22.27
CA GLU A 64 -6.54 -6.31 22.45
C GLU A 64 -7.22 -6.74 21.13
N ASN A 65 -7.66 -8.00 21.05
CA ASN A 65 -8.27 -8.56 19.84
C ASN A 65 -9.55 -7.86 19.37
N ASN A 66 -10.30 -7.26 20.28
CA ASN A 66 -11.55 -6.55 20.02
C ASN A 66 -11.41 -5.02 20.14
N LYS A 67 -10.19 -4.49 20.07
CA LYS A 67 -9.90 -3.06 20.12
C LYS A 67 -9.19 -2.60 18.86
N ALA A 68 -9.42 -1.34 18.50
CA ALA A 68 -8.73 -0.71 17.39
C ALA A 68 -8.37 0.72 17.73
N LEU A 69 -7.13 1.12 17.49
CA LEU A 69 -6.69 2.50 17.69
C LEU A 69 -7.10 3.33 16.47
N VAL A 70 -7.60 4.53 16.74
CA VAL A 70 -8.08 5.46 15.71
C VAL A 70 -7.64 6.89 16.03
N SER A 71 -7.85 7.82 15.10
CA SER A 71 -7.61 9.26 15.30
C SER A 71 -8.19 9.74 16.63
N GLN A 72 -7.47 10.63 17.33
CA GLN A 72 -7.94 11.22 18.58
C GLN A 72 -9.22 12.07 18.39
N THR A 73 -9.49 12.50 17.16
CA THR A 73 -10.66 13.32 16.83
C THR A 73 -11.95 12.52 16.73
N LEU A 74 -11.88 11.18 16.77
CA LEU A 74 -13.04 10.31 16.74
C LEU A 74 -13.53 9.98 18.14
N ASN A 75 -14.81 9.66 18.24
CA ASN A 75 -15.41 9.17 19.47
C ASN A 75 -15.19 7.66 19.63
N GLU A 76 -15.22 7.19 20.87
CA GLU A 76 -15.28 5.76 21.16
C GLU A 76 -16.60 5.15 20.69
N GLN A 77 -16.54 4.21 19.77
CA GLN A 77 -17.69 3.55 19.18
C GLN A 77 -17.34 2.13 18.76
N ASP A 78 -18.36 1.32 18.49
CA ASP A 78 -18.15 0.05 17.85
C ASP A 78 -18.00 0.25 16.34
N ILE A 79 -16.98 -0.39 15.77
CA ILE A 79 -16.82 -0.55 14.33
C ILE A 79 -16.79 -2.04 14.01
N PHE A 80 -17.21 -2.40 12.81
CA PHE A 80 -17.24 -3.78 12.35
C PHE A 80 -16.40 -3.88 11.09
N LEU A 81 -15.30 -4.62 11.14
CA LEU A 81 -14.45 -4.92 10.00
C LEU A 81 -14.75 -6.36 9.59
N GLU A 82 -15.35 -6.52 8.40
CA GLU A 82 -16.00 -7.78 8.02
C GLU A 82 -16.94 -8.30 9.15
N GLU A 83 -16.72 -9.51 9.64
CA GLU A 83 -17.47 -10.14 10.74
C GLU A 83 -16.99 -9.74 12.15
N PHE A 84 -15.88 -9.01 12.26
CA PHE A 84 -15.23 -8.72 13.55
C PHE A 84 -15.66 -7.38 14.12
N ARG A 85 -16.09 -7.39 15.38
CA ARG A 85 -16.41 -6.19 16.16
C ARG A 85 -15.16 -5.66 16.88
N PHE A 86 -14.91 -4.36 16.74
CA PHE A 86 -13.89 -3.63 17.48
C PHE A 86 -14.50 -2.44 18.20
N LYS A 87 -14.10 -2.23 19.45
CA LYS A 87 -14.34 -0.97 20.16
C LYS A 87 -13.17 -0.03 19.89
N THR A 88 -13.45 1.14 19.30
CA THR A 88 -12.41 2.12 18.95
C THR A 88 -11.79 2.74 20.20
N GLN A 89 -10.51 3.08 20.09
CA GLN A 89 -9.71 3.73 21.11
C GLN A 89 -9.00 4.93 20.48
N PRO A 90 -9.56 6.15 20.61
CA PRO A 90 -8.95 7.38 20.10
C PRO A 90 -7.57 7.62 20.72
N ARG A 91 -6.58 7.98 19.90
CA ARG A 91 -5.16 8.05 20.29
C ARG A 91 -4.40 9.16 19.54
N PRO A 92 -3.74 10.11 20.22
CA PRO A 92 -2.97 11.19 19.58
C PRO A 92 -1.83 10.70 18.68
N GLU A 93 -1.24 9.54 18.99
CA GLU A 93 -0.19 8.93 18.17
C GLU A 93 -0.68 8.54 16.77
N ILE A 94 -1.97 8.24 16.61
CA ILE A 94 -2.55 7.87 15.31
C ILE A 94 -2.61 9.05 14.37
N ASP A 95 -2.87 10.26 14.87
CA ASP A 95 -2.80 11.48 14.07
C ASP A 95 -1.39 11.71 13.51
N LYS A 96 -0.35 11.28 14.22
CA LYS A 96 1.04 11.34 13.73
C LYS A 96 1.28 10.32 12.61
N VAL A 97 0.74 9.10 12.75
CA VAL A 97 0.75 8.10 11.68
C VAL A 97 0.04 8.64 10.44
N ILE A 98 -1.13 9.26 10.61
CA ILE A 98 -1.92 9.86 9.52
C ILE A 98 -1.09 10.89 8.78
N ARG A 99 -0.46 11.85 9.47
CA ARG A 99 0.40 12.87 8.82
C ARG A 99 1.55 12.26 8.03
N SER A 100 2.09 11.15 8.50
CA SER A 100 3.24 10.49 7.88
C SER A 100 2.82 9.70 6.64
N VAL A 101 1.70 8.98 6.73
CA VAL A 101 1.17 8.14 5.64
C VAL A 101 0.45 8.97 4.57
N ALA A 102 -0.17 10.09 4.92
CA ALA A 102 -0.86 10.99 3.98
C ALA A 102 0.05 11.43 2.82
N LYS A 103 1.35 11.61 3.09
CA LYS A 103 2.37 11.99 2.10
C LYS A 103 2.54 10.95 0.98
N LEU A 104 2.16 9.70 1.23
CA LEU A 104 2.31 8.58 0.28
C LEU A 104 1.08 8.35 -0.59
N MET A 105 -0.08 8.94 -0.26
CA MET A 105 -1.36 8.55 -0.88
C MET A 105 -1.65 9.21 -2.24
N GLY A 106 -0.76 10.07 -2.75
CA GLY A 106 -0.92 10.72 -4.06
C GLY A 106 -2.14 11.64 -4.18
N ARG A 107 -2.81 11.95 -3.07
CA ARG A 107 -3.96 12.86 -2.97
C ARG A 107 -3.53 14.08 -2.16
N GLU A 108 -3.68 15.28 -2.72
CA GLU A 108 -3.18 16.49 -2.09
C GLU A 108 -4.24 17.20 -1.23
N GLY A 109 -3.77 17.91 -0.21
CA GLY A 109 -4.57 18.83 0.59
C GLY A 109 -5.33 18.19 1.77
N ASN A 110 -6.27 18.96 2.32
CA ASN A 110 -6.99 18.60 3.55
C ASN A 110 -7.91 17.39 3.41
N GLU A 111 -8.25 16.96 2.19
CA GLU A 111 -9.21 15.88 1.96
C GLU A 111 -8.64 14.50 2.32
N ILE A 112 -7.35 14.24 2.05
CA ILE A 112 -6.74 12.97 2.43
C ILE A 112 -6.56 12.85 3.94
N ASP A 113 -6.20 13.93 4.61
CA ASP A 113 -6.07 13.96 6.08
C ASP A 113 -7.43 13.72 6.75
N LYS A 114 -8.51 14.35 6.26
CA LYS A 114 -9.88 14.08 6.72
C LYS A 114 -10.28 12.63 6.49
N ALA A 115 -10.02 12.09 5.29
CA ALA A 115 -10.34 10.70 4.96
C ALA A 115 -9.62 9.74 5.91
N LEU A 116 -8.30 9.89 6.07
CA LEU A 116 -7.49 9.08 6.97
C LEU A 116 -7.92 9.22 8.43
N LYS A 117 -8.24 10.42 8.91
CA LYS A 117 -8.79 10.61 10.27
C LYS A 117 -10.07 9.84 10.51
N SER A 118 -10.90 9.69 9.47
CA SER A 118 -12.17 8.97 9.57
C SER A 118 -12.05 7.45 9.34
N GLN A 119 -11.02 7.00 8.60
CA GLN A 119 -10.94 5.63 8.07
C GLN A 119 -9.71 4.84 8.54
N LEU A 120 -8.60 5.47 8.91
CA LEU A 120 -7.41 4.76 9.37
C LEU A 120 -7.70 4.09 10.71
N THR A 121 -7.48 2.78 10.75
CA THR A 121 -7.78 1.92 11.89
C THR A 121 -6.59 1.01 12.14
N VAL A 122 -5.98 1.10 13.33
CA VAL A 122 -4.87 0.23 13.71
C VAL A 122 -5.38 -0.87 14.62
N VAL A 123 -5.27 -2.12 14.16
CA VAL A 123 -5.62 -3.32 14.95
C VAL A 123 -4.33 -4.00 15.42
N ASN A 124 -4.44 -5.00 16.29
CA ASN A 124 -3.28 -5.80 16.64
C ASN A 124 -2.78 -6.64 15.45
N ASP A 125 -1.54 -7.12 15.55
CA ASP A 125 -0.85 -7.82 14.46
C ASP A 125 -1.57 -9.12 14.03
N ASN A 126 -2.12 -9.89 14.98
CA ASN A 126 -2.81 -11.14 14.65
C ASN A 126 -4.10 -10.88 13.87
N MET A 127 -4.81 -9.82 14.23
CA MET A 127 -6.05 -9.46 13.56
C MET A 127 -5.79 -8.84 12.20
N PHE A 128 -4.75 -8.03 12.06
CA PHE A 128 -4.31 -7.59 10.74
C PHE A 128 -3.89 -8.78 9.85
N ALA A 129 -3.14 -9.75 10.39
CA ALA A 129 -2.75 -10.93 9.63
C ALA A 129 -3.97 -11.78 9.19
N HIS A 130 -5.01 -11.86 10.02
CA HIS A 130 -6.27 -12.50 9.65
C HIS A 130 -6.96 -11.73 8.51
N LEU A 131 -7.16 -10.42 8.68
CA LEU A 131 -7.82 -9.58 7.67
C LEU A 131 -7.04 -9.58 6.34
N ALA A 132 -5.72 -9.48 6.38
CA ALA A 132 -4.88 -9.53 5.18
C ALA A 132 -4.94 -10.86 4.42
N ARG A 133 -5.34 -11.95 5.09
CA ARG A 133 -5.49 -13.27 4.46
C ARG A 133 -6.89 -13.54 3.92
N TYR A 134 -7.91 -12.93 4.53
CA TYR A 134 -9.31 -13.33 4.29
C TYR A 134 -10.24 -12.20 3.85
N ALA A 135 -9.83 -10.94 3.95
CA ALA A 135 -10.63 -9.78 3.54
C ALA A 135 -10.32 -9.32 2.10
N THR A 136 -9.44 -10.01 1.39
CA THR A 136 -9.15 -9.79 -0.02
C THR A 136 -10.27 -10.38 -0.89
N PRO A 137 -10.74 -9.68 -1.94
CA PRO A 137 -11.73 -10.22 -2.86
C PRO A 137 -11.20 -11.45 -3.60
N VAL A 138 -11.98 -12.53 -3.55
CA VAL A 138 -11.76 -13.75 -4.34
C VAL A 138 -12.92 -13.90 -5.34
N ASN A 139 -12.63 -13.69 -6.62
CA ASN A 139 -13.63 -13.72 -7.69
C ASN A 139 -13.59 -15.06 -8.43
N ALA A 140 -14.75 -15.61 -8.74
CA ALA A 140 -14.87 -16.78 -9.62
C ALA A 140 -14.90 -16.31 -11.08
N HIS A 141 -14.06 -16.90 -11.91
CA HIS A 141 -14.00 -16.64 -13.34
C HIS A 141 -14.37 -17.88 -14.14
N ILE A 142 -15.03 -17.66 -15.28
CA ILE A 142 -15.40 -18.70 -16.22
C ILE A 142 -15.04 -18.32 -17.65
N ALA A 143 -14.83 -19.32 -18.50
CA ALA A 143 -14.87 -19.14 -19.95
C ALA A 143 -16.14 -19.75 -20.52
N ILE A 144 -16.87 -18.99 -21.35
CA ILE A 144 -18.13 -19.42 -21.97
C ILE A 144 -17.86 -19.94 -23.40
N GLU A 145 -18.49 -21.06 -23.75
CA GLU A 145 -18.58 -21.54 -25.13
C GLU A 145 -19.62 -20.72 -25.89
N ASN A 146 -19.21 -20.13 -27.02
CA ASN A 146 -20.00 -19.10 -27.68
C ASN A 146 -21.25 -19.65 -28.35
N GLU A 147 -21.19 -20.89 -28.86
CA GLU A 147 -22.30 -21.56 -29.55
C GLU A 147 -23.40 -22.00 -28.58
N THR A 148 -23.02 -22.67 -27.49
CA THR A 148 -23.97 -23.27 -26.54
C THR A 148 -24.36 -22.33 -25.41
N LYS A 149 -23.62 -21.24 -25.19
CA LYS A 149 -23.74 -20.34 -24.04
C LYS A 149 -23.57 -21.06 -22.69
N THR A 150 -22.80 -22.14 -22.66
CA THR A 150 -22.44 -22.88 -21.44
C THR A 150 -20.98 -22.68 -21.08
N VAL A 151 -20.60 -22.99 -19.83
CA VAL A 151 -19.19 -22.95 -19.41
C VAL A 151 -18.37 -24.00 -20.16
N LYS A 152 -17.16 -23.64 -20.61
CA LYS A 152 -16.21 -24.57 -21.21
C LYS A 152 -15.73 -25.58 -20.15
N PRO A 153 -15.64 -26.88 -20.47
CA PRO A 153 -15.14 -27.88 -19.52
C PRO A 153 -13.78 -27.49 -18.93
N GLY A 154 -13.66 -27.49 -17.61
CA GLY A 154 -12.42 -27.14 -16.89
C GLY A 154 -12.11 -25.65 -16.78
N ALA A 155 -12.94 -24.75 -17.34
CA ALA A 155 -12.71 -23.31 -17.32
C ALA A 155 -13.49 -22.62 -16.19
N LEU A 156 -13.33 -23.08 -14.96
CA LEU A 156 -13.74 -22.40 -13.73
C LEU A 156 -12.52 -22.28 -12.82
N TRP A 157 -12.17 -21.06 -12.42
CA TRP A 157 -11.08 -20.80 -11.49
C TRP A 157 -11.41 -19.63 -10.56
N TYR A 158 -10.66 -19.53 -9.47
CA TYR A 158 -10.77 -18.44 -8.51
C TYR A 158 -9.52 -17.60 -8.54
N GLU A 159 -9.69 -16.29 -8.45
CA GLU A 159 -8.61 -15.32 -8.43
C GLU A 159 -8.75 -14.40 -7.23
N GLU A 160 -7.68 -14.29 -6.45
CA GLU A 160 -7.56 -13.32 -5.36
C GLU A 160 -6.93 -12.03 -5.88
N THR A 161 -7.47 -10.89 -5.47
CA THR A 161 -7.03 -9.57 -5.93
C THR A 161 -6.82 -8.64 -4.75
N LEU A 162 -5.78 -7.81 -4.83
CA LEU A 162 -5.58 -6.76 -3.85
C LEU A 162 -6.62 -5.66 -4.11
N PRO A 163 -7.43 -5.25 -3.12
CA PRO A 163 -8.49 -4.28 -3.37
C PRO A 163 -7.93 -2.90 -3.74
N ALA A 164 -8.69 -2.16 -4.53
CA ALA A 164 -8.43 -0.75 -4.80
C ALA A 164 -8.35 0.05 -3.50
N ASP A 165 -7.64 1.18 -3.51
CA ASP A 165 -7.27 1.98 -2.33
C ASP A 165 -6.23 1.32 -1.39
N THR A 166 -5.64 0.19 -1.76
CA THR A 166 -4.48 -0.36 -1.03
C THR A 166 -3.26 0.53 -1.17
N LEU A 167 -2.60 0.82 -0.03
CA LEU A 167 -1.32 1.51 -0.03
C LEU A 167 -0.17 0.51 0.13
N LEU A 168 0.66 0.44 -0.91
CA LEU A 168 1.94 -0.24 -0.91
C LEU A 168 3.08 0.80 -0.85
N TYR A 169 4.25 0.40 -0.37
CA TYR A 169 5.48 1.19 -0.50
C TYR A 169 6.65 0.32 -0.97
N THR A 170 7.58 0.94 -1.70
CA THR A 170 8.86 0.35 -2.10
C THR A 170 9.98 1.36 -1.90
N GLY A 171 11.17 0.88 -1.55
CA GLY A 171 12.39 1.65 -1.50
C GLY A 171 13.16 1.57 -2.80
N LEU A 172 13.67 2.72 -3.26
CA LEU A 172 14.57 2.82 -4.40
C LEU A 172 15.97 3.19 -3.92
N VAL A 173 16.97 2.42 -4.33
CA VAL A 173 18.38 2.71 -4.04
C VAL A 173 19.15 2.66 -5.35
N ALA A 174 19.75 3.79 -5.74
CA ALA A 174 20.60 3.82 -6.92
C ALA A 174 22.09 3.70 -6.58
N GLN A 175 22.83 3.23 -7.56
CA GLN A 175 24.28 3.26 -7.63
C GLN A 175 24.70 3.92 -8.93
N ASN A 176 25.98 4.27 -9.06
CA ASN A 176 26.51 4.75 -10.33
C ASN A 176 26.32 3.69 -11.42
N SER A 177 25.95 4.14 -12.63
CA SER A 177 25.82 3.28 -13.79
C SER A 177 27.15 2.60 -14.11
N ARG A 178 27.08 1.30 -14.36
CA ARG A 178 28.23 0.46 -14.76
C ARG A 178 28.40 0.36 -16.28
N LYS A 179 27.40 0.82 -17.03
CA LYS A 179 27.46 0.98 -18.49
C LYS A 179 28.20 2.26 -18.85
N ASP A 180 28.98 2.21 -19.93
CA ASP A 180 29.67 3.37 -20.50
C ASP A 180 28.73 4.58 -20.63
N GLY A 181 29.15 5.72 -20.06
CA GLY A 181 28.36 6.94 -19.94
C GLY A 181 28.16 7.48 -18.52
N ASN A 182 28.65 6.79 -17.48
CA ASN A 182 28.86 7.30 -16.10
C ASN A 182 27.72 8.14 -15.48
N LYS A 183 26.44 7.76 -15.65
CA LYS A 183 25.36 8.37 -14.87
C LYS A 183 25.59 8.14 -13.37
N LYS A 184 25.54 9.20 -12.57
CA LYS A 184 25.67 9.09 -11.11
C LYS A 184 24.38 8.50 -10.53
N ALA A 185 24.47 7.94 -9.31
CA ALA A 185 23.31 7.42 -8.59
C ALA A 185 22.16 8.43 -8.53
N ASP A 186 22.45 9.70 -8.29
CA ASP A 186 21.44 10.76 -8.22
C ASP A 186 20.74 10.98 -9.56
N ASP A 187 21.49 10.97 -10.68
CA ASP A 187 20.92 11.06 -12.03
C ASP A 187 20.01 9.86 -12.35
N VAL A 188 20.37 8.67 -11.86
CA VAL A 188 19.57 7.45 -12.03
C VAL A 188 18.26 7.55 -11.24
N LEU A 189 18.30 7.99 -9.98
CA LEU A 189 17.07 8.22 -9.19
C LEU A 189 16.21 9.28 -9.84
N LYS A 190 16.80 10.40 -10.24
CA LYS A 190 16.11 11.52 -10.88
C LYS A 190 15.31 11.09 -12.10
N HIS A 191 15.92 10.28 -12.97
CA HIS A 191 15.24 9.77 -14.15
C HIS A 191 13.99 8.94 -13.78
N VAL A 192 14.05 8.16 -12.70
CA VAL A 192 12.89 7.38 -12.25
C VAL A 192 11.82 8.26 -11.61
N VAL A 193 12.21 9.17 -10.70
CA VAL A 193 11.24 9.93 -9.90
C VAL A 193 10.67 11.15 -10.62
N ASP A 194 11.41 11.76 -11.56
CA ASP A 194 10.98 12.97 -12.26
C ASP A 194 10.46 12.70 -13.67
N GLU A 195 11.04 11.73 -14.39
CA GLU A 195 10.66 11.46 -15.78
C GLU A 195 9.66 10.30 -15.90
N LEU A 196 9.95 9.15 -15.26
CA LEU A 196 9.07 7.98 -15.36
C LEU A 196 7.75 8.14 -14.58
N PHE A 197 7.81 8.74 -13.39
CA PHE A 197 6.65 8.99 -12.52
C PHE A 197 6.46 10.48 -12.26
N SER A 198 6.42 11.27 -13.34
CA SER A 198 6.13 12.70 -13.26
C SER A 198 4.74 12.97 -12.65
N ASP A 199 4.52 14.18 -12.15
CA ASP A 199 3.21 14.55 -11.59
C ASP A 199 2.08 14.54 -12.64
N GLU A 200 2.42 14.60 -13.94
CA GLU A 200 1.44 14.50 -15.04
C GLU A 200 1.05 13.04 -15.35
N HIS A 201 1.97 12.09 -15.16
CA HIS A 201 1.76 10.68 -15.48
C HIS A 201 2.20 9.73 -14.35
N PRO A 202 1.62 9.85 -13.14
CA PRO A 202 2.05 9.10 -11.96
C PRO A 202 1.41 7.69 -11.91
N TYR A 203 1.22 7.01 -13.04
CA TYR A 203 0.49 5.74 -13.06
C TYR A 203 1.36 4.58 -13.54
N LEU A 204 1.20 3.44 -12.89
CA LEU A 204 1.88 2.19 -13.22
C LEU A 204 0.88 1.04 -13.21
N GLN A 205 0.95 0.16 -14.20
CA GLN A 205 0.24 -1.12 -14.17
C GLN A 205 1.17 -2.18 -13.57
N LEU A 206 0.65 -2.91 -12.57
CA LEU A 206 1.37 -3.96 -11.84
C LEU A 206 0.57 -5.27 -11.86
N GLY A 207 1.26 -6.37 -12.17
CA GLY A 207 0.67 -7.71 -12.17
C GLY A 207 -0.04 -8.07 -13.48
N GLY A 208 -0.83 -9.15 -13.45
CA GLY A 208 -1.59 -9.62 -14.61
C GLY A 208 -2.90 -8.86 -14.83
N ASN A 209 -3.73 -9.37 -15.73
CA ASN A 209 -5.11 -8.91 -15.93
C ASN A 209 -5.26 -7.43 -16.34
N GLU A 210 -4.23 -6.87 -16.98
CA GLU A 210 -4.25 -5.52 -17.56
C GLU A 210 -5.44 -5.31 -18.50
N THR A 211 -5.72 -6.30 -19.37
CA THR A 211 -6.77 -6.20 -20.40
C THR A 211 -8.19 -6.19 -19.83
N VAL A 212 -8.35 -6.54 -18.54
CA VAL A 212 -9.61 -6.45 -17.81
C VAL A 212 -9.59 -5.34 -16.75
N GLY A 213 -8.61 -4.44 -16.82
CA GLY A 213 -8.52 -3.22 -16.02
C GLY A 213 -7.86 -3.37 -14.65
N MET A 214 -7.13 -4.47 -14.40
CA MET A 214 -6.52 -4.75 -13.11
C MET A 214 -5.08 -4.22 -13.02
N GLY A 215 -4.66 -3.91 -11.79
CA GLY A 215 -3.26 -3.60 -11.48
C GLY A 215 -2.85 -2.13 -11.63
N TRP A 216 -3.77 -1.22 -11.95
CA TRP A 216 -3.46 0.21 -12.06
C TRP A 216 -3.21 0.83 -10.69
N CYS A 217 -2.03 1.41 -10.50
CA CYS A 217 -1.60 2.06 -9.27
C CYS A 217 -1.17 3.50 -9.56
N CYS A 218 -1.59 4.44 -8.70
CA CYS A 218 -0.97 5.76 -8.64
C CYS A 218 0.34 5.66 -7.83
N VAL A 219 1.39 6.31 -8.32
CA VAL A 219 2.73 6.34 -7.76
C VAL A 219 3.00 7.73 -7.22
N LYS A 220 3.23 7.84 -5.90
CA LYS A 220 3.69 9.08 -5.26
C LYS A 220 5.09 8.90 -4.73
N VAL A 221 5.99 9.79 -5.13
CA VAL A 221 7.36 9.84 -4.62
C VAL A 221 7.37 10.63 -3.32
N LEU A 222 7.83 10.00 -2.24
CA LEU A 222 7.93 10.63 -0.91
C LEU A 222 9.10 11.61 -0.81
N HIS A 223 10.26 11.23 -1.35
CA HIS A 223 11.46 12.06 -1.46
C HIS A 223 12.07 11.90 -2.84
N ARG A 224 12.33 13.02 -3.50
CA ARG A 224 13.18 13.08 -4.69
C ARG A 224 14.62 13.26 -4.19
N GLY A 225 15.59 12.55 -4.77
CA GLY A 225 16.99 12.64 -4.34
C GLY A 225 17.49 14.09 -4.29
N ASN A 226 18.49 14.36 -3.44
CA ASN A 226 19.10 15.68 -3.31
C ASN A 226 19.62 16.23 -4.65
#